data_AF-A0A2B8A0X0-F1
#
_entry.id   AF-A0A2B8A0X0-F1
#
_cell.length_a   1.000
_cell.length_b   1.000
_cell.length_c   1.000
_cell.angle_alpha   90.00
_cell.angle_beta   90.00
_cell.angle_gamma   90.00
#
_symmetry.space_group_name_H-M   'P 1'
#
loop_
_entity.id
_entity.type
_entity.pdbx_description
1 polymer ?
#
loop_
_entity_poly.entity_id
_entity_poly.type
_entity_poly.pdbx_seq_one_letter_code
_entity_poly.pdbx_strand_id
1 'polypeptide(L)'
;RKARAAVEMARKKTAELMSCAPGEIIFTSGGTEADNAILCGAIEKYAISHLITSPAEHHAVLHTLRRYSKKLTLDFVKLDEKGNADMDDLEKQLKKSPALVSLMYGNNEIGNL
;
A
#
# COMPACT_ATOMS: atom_id res chain seq x y z
N ARG A 1 16.18 -29.71 1.83
CA ARG A 1 15.95 -29.23 3.22
C ARG A 1 16.72 -27.94 3.55
N LYS A 2 18.00 -27.80 3.18
CA LYS A 2 18.80 -26.57 3.42
C LYS A 2 18.16 -25.28 2.85
N ALA A 3 17.65 -25.30 1.62
CA ALA A 3 17.02 -24.13 1.00
C ALA A 3 15.80 -23.63 1.79
N ARG A 4 14.87 -24.53 2.17
CA ARG A 4 13.70 -24.18 3.00
C ARG A 4 14.13 -23.57 4.34
N ALA A 5 15.13 -24.16 5.00
CA ALA A 5 15.64 -23.62 6.26
C ALA A 5 16.25 -22.22 6.10
N ALA A 6 16.95 -21.94 4.99
CA ALA A 6 17.48 -20.62 4.70
C ALA A 6 16.37 -19.57 4.50
N VAL A 7 15.31 -19.92 3.76
CA VAL A 7 14.15 -19.02 3.55
C VAL A 7 13.44 -18.72 4.86
N GLU A 8 13.21 -19.72 5.71
CA GLU A 8 12.56 -19.49 7.01
C GLU A 8 13.43 -18.68 7.97
N MET A 9 14.76 -18.84 7.92
CA MET A 9 15.68 -17.99 8.67
C MET A 9 15.65 -16.54 8.18
N ALA A 10 15.59 -16.32 6.86
CA ALA A 10 15.43 -14.99 6.29
C ALA A 10 14.10 -14.36 6.72
N ARG A 11 13.00 -15.13 6.67
CA ARG A 11 11.67 -14.69 7.11
C ARG A 11 11.68 -14.23 8.56
N LYS A 12 12.30 -15.01 9.46
CA LYS A 12 12.42 -14.66 10.88
C LYS A 12 13.19 -13.34 11.08
N LYS A 13 14.33 -13.17 10.39
CA LYS A 13 15.13 -11.94 10.48
C LYS A 13 14.37 -10.72 9.96
N THR A 14 13.67 -10.83 8.82
CA THR A 14 12.85 -9.74 8.29
C THR A 14 11.72 -9.37 9.24
N ALA A 15 11.06 -10.36 9.84
CA ALA A 15 9.98 -10.14 10.79
C ALA A 15 10.45 -9.39 12.06
N GLU A 16 11.63 -9.75 12.58
CA GLU A 16 12.27 -9.05 13.70
C GLU A 16 12.55 -7.57 13.36
N LEU A 17 13.08 -7.27 12.17
CA LEU A 17 13.32 -5.89 11.72
C LEU A 17 12.02 -5.07 11.60
N MET A 18 10.94 -5.72 11.18
CA MET A 18 9.62 -5.09 11.00
C MET A 18 8.75 -5.12 12.26
N SER A 19 9.23 -5.70 13.37
CA SER A 19 8.46 -5.90 14.61
C SER A 19 7.12 -6.62 14.40
N CYS A 20 7.10 -7.65 13.56
CA CYS A 20 5.91 -8.45 13.24
C CYS A 20 6.16 -9.96 13.41
N ALA A 21 5.12 -10.78 13.28
CA ALA A 21 5.24 -12.23 13.33
C ALA A 21 5.79 -12.78 11.99
N PRO A 22 6.61 -13.85 12.00
CA PRO A 22 7.12 -14.44 10.75
C PRO A 22 6.01 -14.86 9.78
N GLY A 23 4.83 -15.26 10.28
CA GLY A 23 3.68 -15.62 9.45
C GLY A 23 3.07 -14.46 8.67
N GLU A 24 3.39 -13.22 9.01
CA GLU A 24 2.92 -11.99 8.34
C GLU A 24 3.84 -11.60 7.17
N ILE A 25 5.03 -12.20 7.05
CA ILE A 25 5.98 -11.92 5.96
C ILE A 25 5.69 -12.81 4.75
N ILE A 26 5.33 -12.17 3.64
CA ILE A 26 5.21 -12.79 2.31
C ILE A 26 6.32 -12.21 1.42
N PHE A 27 7.20 -13.07 0.91
CA PHE A 27 8.23 -12.64 -0.03
C PHE A 27 7.65 -12.54 -1.44
N THR A 28 7.91 -11.42 -2.11
CA THR A 28 7.61 -11.15 -3.52
C THR A 28 8.92 -10.91 -4.30
N SER A 29 8.84 -10.75 -5.62
CA SER A 29 9.99 -10.39 -6.46
C SER A 29 10.44 -8.92 -6.32
N GLY A 30 9.64 -8.07 -5.68
CA GLY A 30 9.96 -6.66 -5.44
C GLY A 30 8.75 -5.81 -5.05
N GLY A 31 8.97 -4.50 -4.91
CA GLY A 31 7.94 -3.52 -4.49
C GLY A 31 6.75 -3.48 -5.45
N THR A 32 6.99 -3.45 -6.76
CA THR A 32 5.91 -3.44 -7.76
C THR A 32 4.98 -4.64 -7.63
N GLU A 33 5.51 -5.84 -7.40
CA GLU A 33 4.69 -7.03 -7.18
C GLU A 33 3.95 -6.96 -5.84
N ALA A 34 4.59 -6.48 -4.77
CA ALA A 34 3.97 -6.33 -3.46
C ALA A 34 2.77 -5.38 -3.50
N ASP A 35 2.94 -4.19 -4.09
CA ASP A 35 1.87 -3.20 -4.25
C ASP A 35 0.71 -3.77 -5.07
N ASN A 36 1.03 -4.41 -6.20
CA ASN A 36 0.02 -5.02 -7.08
C ASN A 36 -0.72 -6.17 -6.39
N ALA A 37 -0.02 -7.02 -5.65
CA ALA A 37 -0.62 -8.17 -4.97
C ALA A 37 -1.69 -7.72 -3.96
N ILE A 38 -1.39 -6.71 -3.16
CA ILE A 38 -2.34 -6.17 -2.17
C ILE A 38 -3.50 -5.44 -2.86
N LEU A 39 -3.22 -4.53 -3.79
CA LEU A 39 -4.25 -3.72 -4.45
C LEU A 39 -5.19 -4.56 -5.32
N CYS A 40 -4.64 -5.41 -6.20
CA CYS A 40 -5.45 -6.31 -7.03
C CYS A 40 -6.23 -7.30 -6.15
N GLY A 41 -5.59 -7.85 -5.10
CA GLY A 41 -6.25 -8.75 -4.16
C GLY A 41 -7.43 -8.09 -3.44
N ALA A 42 -7.24 -6.87 -2.91
CA ALA A 42 -8.29 -6.11 -2.26
C ALA A 42 -9.49 -5.87 -3.20
N ILE A 43 -9.23 -5.45 -4.43
CA ILE A 43 -10.28 -5.11 -5.39
C ILE A 43 -10.98 -6.36 -5.93
N GLU A 44 -10.24 -7.38 -6.34
CA GLU A 44 -10.81 -8.54 -7.03
C GLU A 44 -11.35 -9.60 -6.07
N LYS A 45 -10.64 -9.88 -4.99
CA LYS A 45 -11.01 -10.95 -4.05
C LYS A 45 -11.90 -10.44 -2.92
N TYR A 46 -11.63 -9.25 -2.41
CA TYR A 46 -12.39 -8.66 -1.30
C TYR A 46 -13.44 -7.63 -1.76
N ALA A 47 -13.59 -7.45 -3.07
CA ALA A 47 -14.57 -6.56 -3.69
C ALA A 47 -14.52 -5.12 -3.14
N ILE A 48 -13.32 -4.64 -2.78
CA ILE A 48 -13.12 -3.25 -2.41
C ILE A 48 -13.42 -2.35 -3.62
N SER A 49 -14.41 -1.48 -3.47
CA SER A 49 -14.90 -0.58 -4.51
C SER A 49 -14.62 0.90 -4.20
N HIS A 50 -14.06 1.21 -3.04
CA HIS A 50 -13.69 2.57 -2.63
C HIS A 50 -12.29 2.57 -2.03
N LEU A 51 -11.42 3.43 -2.55
CA LEU A 51 -10.03 3.55 -2.13
C LEU A 51 -9.61 5.01 -2.06
N ILE A 52 -8.87 5.35 -1.00
CA ILE A 52 -8.26 6.66 -0.81
C ILE A 52 -6.75 6.53 -0.96
N THR A 53 -6.14 7.41 -1.75
CA THR A 53 -4.68 7.41 -1.98
C THR A 53 -4.12 8.83 -2.13
N SER A 54 -2.86 8.99 -2.51
CA SER A 54 -2.20 10.27 -2.77
C SER A 54 -1.84 10.45 -4.24
N PRO A 55 -1.85 11.68 -4.79
CA PRO A 55 -1.31 11.92 -6.13
C PRO A 55 0.22 11.74 -6.18
N ALA A 56 0.90 11.73 -5.03
CA ALA A 56 2.36 11.56 -4.92
C ALA A 56 2.80 10.08 -4.76
N GLU A 57 1.90 9.13 -5.02
CA GLU A 57 2.22 7.70 -4.99
C GLU A 57 3.16 7.26 -6.12
N HIS A 58 3.90 6.18 -5.87
CA HIS A 58 4.74 5.56 -6.88
C HIS A 58 3.88 4.98 -8.02
N HIS A 59 4.44 4.90 -9.23
CA HIS A 59 3.72 4.39 -10.40
C HIS A 59 3.17 2.98 -10.22
N ALA A 60 3.81 2.14 -9.39
CA ALA A 60 3.30 0.80 -9.07
C ALA A 60 1.92 0.82 -8.41
N VAL A 61 1.60 1.85 -7.63
CA VAL A 61 0.28 2.04 -7.03
C VAL A 61 -0.66 2.71 -8.03
N LEU A 62 -0.30 3.89 -8.55
CA LEU A 62 -1.17 4.68 -9.42
C LEU A 62 -1.59 3.95 -10.69
N HIS A 63 -0.68 3.21 -11.33
CA HIS A 63 -0.99 2.47 -12.55
C HIS A 63 -1.94 1.31 -12.28
N THR A 64 -1.78 0.64 -11.14
CA THR A 64 -2.66 -0.44 -10.71
C THR A 64 -4.06 0.08 -10.41
N LEU A 65 -4.19 1.18 -9.66
CA LEU A 65 -5.49 1.79 -9.38
C LEU A 65 -6.20 2.26 -10.66
N ARG A 66 -5.46 2.87 -11.59
CA ARG A 66 -6.00 3.31 -12.89
C ARG A 66 -6.57 2.15 -13.71
N ARG A 67 -5.95 0.96 -13.65
CA ARG A 67 -6.47 -0.26 -14.31
C ARG A 67 -7.87 -0.63 -13.80
N TYR A 68 -8.19 -0.31 -12.54
CA TYR A 68 -9.49 -0.59 -11.92
C TYR A 68 -10.44 0.62 -11.86
N SER A 69 -10.14 1.72 -12.56
CA SER A 69 -10.96 2.95 -12.58
C SER A 69 -12.45 2.76 -12.88
N LYS A 70 -12.84 1.70 -13.60
CA LYS A 70 -14.26 1.38 -13.88
C LYS A 70 -14.97 0.65 -12.73
N LYS A 71 -14.23 0.09 -11.77
CA LYS A 71 -14.73 -0.72 -10.65
C LYS A 71 -14.48 -0.08 -9.28
N LEU A 72 -13.72 1.02 -9.26
CA LEU A 72 -13.19 1.64 -8.07
C LEU A 72 -13.52 3.13 -8.07
N THR A 73 -14.20 3.59 -7.02
CA THR A 73 -14.22 5.00 -6.64
C THR A 73 -12.87 5.31 -6.01
N LEU A 74 -12.13 6.21 -6.64
CA LEU A 74 -10.79 6.62 -6.19
C LEU A 74 -10.84 8.08 -5.74
N ASP A 75 -10.60 8.29 -4.46
CA ASP A 75 -10.42 9.61 -3.89
C ASP A 75 -8.93 9.86 -3.57
N PHE A 76 -8.53 11.13 -3.64
CA PHE A 76 -7.17 11.56 -3.35
C PHE A 76 -7.18 12.42 -2.09
N VAL A 77 -6.33 12.06 -1.13
CA VAL A 77 -6.03 12.93 0.01
C VAL A 77 -5.31 14.17 -0.49
N LYS A 78 -5.67 15.33 0.07
CA LYS A 78 -4.93 16.56 -0.19
C LYS A 78 -3.50 16.45 0.34
N LEU A 79 -2.61 17.18 -0.32
CA LEU A 79 -1.23 17.36 0.12
C LEU A 79 -1.02 18.80 0.58
N ASP A 80 -0.22 18.98 1.63
CA ASP A 80 0.27 20.30 2.04
C ASP A 80 1.36 20.82 1.09
N GLU A 81 1.83 22.04 1.33
CA GLU A 81 2.88 22.68 0.52
C GLU A 81 4.23 21.92 0.55
N LYS A 82 4.41 21.03 1.51
CA LYS A 82 5.61 20.18 1.67
C LYS A 82 5.40 18.77 1.10
N GLY A 83 4.23 18.49 0.53
CA GLY A 83 3.87 17.19 -0.05
C GLY A 83 3.41 16.15 0.97
N ASN A 84 3.13 16.53 2.22
CA ASN A 84 2.62 15.59 3.24
C ASN A 84 1.12 15.41 3.07
N ALA A 85 0.62 14.21 3.39
CA ALA A 85 -0.82 13.95 3.40
C ALA A 85 -1.53 14.78 4.48
N ASP A 86 -2.59 15.48 4.08
CA ASP A 86 -3.48 16.20 5.00
C ASP A 86 -4.36 15.21 5.77
N MET A 87 -4.00 14.95 7.03
CA MET A 87 -4.70 13.99 7.88
C MET A 87 -6.12 14.44 8.25
N ASP A 88 -6.40 15.75 8.29
CA ASP A 88 -7.74 16.27 8.55
C ASP A 88 -8.65 16.03 7.34
N ASP A 89 -8.10 16.16 6.13
CA ASP A 89 -8.80 15.80 4.89
C ASP A 89 -9.07 14.29 4.83
N LEU A 90 -8.08 13.45 5.15
CA LEU A 90 -8.24 11.99 5.22
C LEU A 90 -9.34 11.59 6.22
N GLU A 91 -9.35 12.18 7.43
CA GLU A 91 -10.38 11.89 8.43
C GLU A 91 -11.78 12.27 7.93
N LYS A 92 -11.92 13.42 7.25
CA LYS A 92 -13.19 13.84 6.66
C LYS A 92 -13.66 12.89 5.55
N GLN A 93 -12.74 12.33 4.75
CA GLN A 93 -13.08 11.36 3.72
C GLN A 93 -13.54 10.03 4.34
N LEU A 94 -12.82 9.52 5.34
CA LEU A 94 -13.16 8.27 6.05
C LEU A 94 -14.52 8.32 6.77
N LYS A 95 -14.95 9.51 7.22
CA LYS A 95 -16.28 9.70 7.81
C LYS A 95 -17.43 9.54 6.80
N LYS A 96 -17.18 9.68 5.50
CA LYS A 96 -18.23 9.60 4.46
C LYS A 96 -18.53 8.17 4.04
N SER A 97 -17.51 7.33 3.94
CA SER A 97 -17.64 5.96 3.46
C SER A 97 -16.42 5.13 3.87
N PRO A 98 -16.58 3.84 4.24
CA PRO A 98 -15.44 2.96 4.43
C PRO A 98 -14.61 2.87 3.15
N ALA A 99 -13.29 2.88 3.29
CA ALA A 99 -12.36 2.82 2.17
C ALA A 99 -11.14 1.98 2.56
N LEU A 100 -10.51 1.36 1.57
CA LEU A 100 -9.11 0.99 1.72
C LEU A 100 -8.25 2.26 1.57
N VAL A 101 -7.26 2.44 2.44
CA VAL A 101 -6.32 3.57 2.35
C VAL A 101 -4.96 3.03 1.95
N SER A 102 -4.35 3.62 0.92
CA SER A 102 -2.98 3.31 0.49
C SER A 102 -2.20 4.61 0.37
N LEU A 103 -1.26 4.83 1.29
CA LEU A 103 -0.37 5.98 1.33
C LEU A 103 1.08 5.51 1.47
N MET A 104 1.97 6.03 0.63
CA MET A 104 3.40 5.78 0.68
C MET A 104 3.98 6.30 1.99
N TYR A 105 4.80 5.46 2.65
CA TYR A 105 5.40 5.81 3.94
C TYR A 105 6.44 6.94 3.84
N GLY A 106 7.18 7.02 2.73
CA GLY A 106 8.13 8.09 2.49
C GLY A 106 8.28 8.31 0.99
N ASN A 107 8.14 9.56 0.55
CA ASN A 107 8.08 9.85 -0.87
C ASN A 107 9.45 9.67 -1.55
N ASN A 108 9.47 8.92 -2.64
CA ASN A 108 10.71 8.60 -3.36
C ASN A 108 11.29 9.76 -4.19
N GLU A 109 10.56 10.86 -4.39
CA GLU A 109 11.01 12.02 -5.16
C GLU A 109 11.51 13.15 -4.25
N ILE A 110 10.75 13.52 -3.22
CA ILE A 110 11.05 14.65 -2.33
C ILE A 110 11.53 14.23 -0.93
N GLY A 111 11.43 12.95 -0.56
CA GLY A 111 11.99 12.40 0.66
C GLY A 111 11.28 12.78 1.97
N ASN A 112 10.08 13.36 1.90
CA ASN A 112 9.26 13.59 3.08
C ASN A 112 8.65 12.28 3.62
N LEU A 113 8.28 12.29 4.90
CA LEU A 113 7.69 11.19 5.67
C LEU A 113 6.31 11.59 6.18
#